data_AF-A0A8S8Y395-F1
#
_entry.id   AF-A0A8S8Y395-F1
#
_cell.length_a   1.000
_cell.length_b   1.000
_cell.length_c   1.000
_cell.angle_alpha   90.00
_cell.angle_beta   90.00
_cell.angle_gamma   90.00
#
_symmetry.space_group_name_H-M   'P 1'
#
loop_
_entity.id
_entity.type
_entity.pdbx_description
1 polymer ?
#
loop_
_entity_poly.entity_id
_entity_poly.type
_entity_poly.pdbx_seq_one_letter_code
_entity_poly.pdbx_strand_id
1 'polypeptide(L)'
;MGSLSSHVGNDFTDQTGAIGGIAADPQSPQLVNLVGYALANTEVVGELEFKGIPMVHHQVMLDPASNQIQAKLIGSGTVVDVMPGALPVYFESHVDIYVEEITGIAMYGKSKSTFHLDTRGPGFMDPMFAGDTHPVFEIHTSSEIGDDDAESFVSAVIDNQGMFFWTDFGTGAEGSTDDMADFVAFGLYVVAIGLVIMGMRSRGSADDE
;
A
#
# COMPACT_ATOMS: atom_id res chain seq x y z
N MET A 1 33.74 -3.37 6.85
CA MET A 1 33.37 -2.33 5.87
C MET A 1 33.33 -3.01 4.51
N GLY A 2 32.15 -3.47 4.11
CA GLY A 2 31.97 -4.24 2.88
C GLY A 2 31.98 -3.32 1.69
N SER A 3 32.98 -3.49 0.82
CA SER A 3 33.06 -2.88 -0.50
C SER A 3 32.00 -3.51 -1.40
N LEU A 4 30.75 -3.08 -1.29
CA LEU A 4 29.82 -3.22 -2.40
C LEU A 4 30.27 -2.19 -3.44
N SER A 5 30.78 -2.69 -4.57
CA SER A 5 30.99 -1.87 -5.76
C SER A 5 29.67 -1.16 -6.08
N SER A 6 29.70 0.07 -6.58
CA SER A 6 28.51 0.88 -6.95
C SER A 6 27.59 0.24 -8.02
N HIS A 7 27.91 -0.98 -8.44
CA HIS A 7 27.21 -1.76 -9.46
C HIS A 7 26.65 -3.08 -8.88
N VAL A 8 26.90 -3.39 -7.61
CA VAL A 8 26.53 -4.69 -7.01
C VAL A 8 25.65 -4.45 -5.78
N GLY A 9 24.38 -4.85 -5.91
CA GLY A 9 23.39 -4.72 -4.86
C GLY A 9 22.50 -3.48 -4.99
N ASN A 10 21.48 -3.43 -4.14
CA ASN A 10 20.54 -2.33 -4.06
C ASN A 10 21.01 -1.30 -3.02
N ASP A 11 20.84 0.00 -3.30
CA ASP A 11 21.26 1.10 -2.42
C ASP A 11 20.57 1.06 -1.04
N PHE A 12 19.37 0.49 -0.99
CA PHE A 12 18.64 0.23 0.26
C PHE A 12 18.92 -1.18 0.77
N THR A 13 19.62 -1.27 1.90
CA THR A 13 19.94 -2.55 2.56
C THR A 13 19.23 -2.75 3.90
N ASP A 14 18.59 -1.71 4.44
CA ASP A 14 17.83 -1.77 5.68
C ASP A 14 16.35 -2.09 5.39
N GLN A 15 15.86 -3.21 5.91
CA GLN A 15 14.47 -3.65 5.77
C GLN A 15 13.55 -3.03 6.83
N THR A 16 14.10 -2.27 7.78
CA THR A 16 13.33 -1.65 8.86
C THR A 16 12.38 -0.61 8.27
N GLY A 17 11.07 -0.83 8.41
CA GLY A 17 10.03 0.06 7.89
C GLY A 17 9.59 -0.22 6.45
N ALA A 18 10.07 -1.30 5.83
CA ALA A 18 9.54 -1.75 4.54
C ALA A 18 8.11 -2.26 4.72
N ILE A 19 7.17 -1.67 4.00
CA ILE A 19 5.74 -1.88 4.18
C ILE A 19 5.30 -3.16 3.48
N GLY A 20 4.62 -4.04 4.23
CA GLY A 20 4.03 -5.28 3.73
C GLY A 20 2.52 -5.22 3.45
N GLY A 21 1.83 -4.13 3.81
CA GLY A 21 0.38 -4.01 3.59
C GLY A 21 -0.35 -2.76 4.11
N ILE A 22 0.26 -1.92 4.96
CA ILE A 22 -0.39 -0.70 5.49
C ILE A 22 0.58 0.49 5.39
N ALA A 23 0.24 1.50 4.61
CA ALA A 23 0.99 2.75 4.51
C ALA A 23 0.69 3.64 5.73
N ALA A 24 1.72 4.09 6.44
CA ALA A 24 1.55 4.98 7.59
C ALA A 24 1.09 6.40 7.17
N ASP A 25 1.46 6.82 5.96
CA ASP A 25 1.00 8.05 5.33
C ASP A 25 0.79 7.77 3.83
N PRO A 26 -0.46 7.56 3.38
CA PRO A 26 -0.78 7.20 2.00
C PRO A 26 -0.33 8.23 0.96
N GLN A 27 -0.09 9.48 1.37
CA GLN A 27 0.33 10.55 0.45
C GLN A 27 1.87 10.68 0.39
N SER A 28 2.61 9.83 1.08
CA SER A 28 4.06 9.85 1.14
C SER A 28 4.70 8.62 0.46
N PRO A 29 5.91 8.76 -0.12
CA PRO A 29 6.69 7.63 -0.58
C PRO A 29 6.88 6.56 0.49
N GLN A 30 6.60 5.31 0.14
CA GLN A 30 6.73 4.17 1.05
C GLN A 30 7.87 3.26 0.62
N LEU A 31 8.67 2.81 1.59
CA LEU A 31 9.70 1.80 1.33
C LEU A 31 9.02 0.43 1.16
N VAL A 32 9.24 -0.24 0.04
CA VAL A 32 8.66 -1.56 -0.25
C VAL A 32 9.73 -2.57 -0.60
N ASN A 33 9.46 -3.83 -0.25
CA ASN A 33 10.32 -4.97 -0.56
C ASN A 33 9.84 -5.68 -1.83
N LEU A 34 10.66 -5.60 -2.88
CA LEU A 34 10.41 -6.19 -4.19
C LEU A 34 10.87 -7.66 -4.19
N VAL A 35 10.04 -8.51 -3.57
CA VAL A 35 10.20 -9.98 -3.57
C VAL A 35 11.52 -10.46 -2.93
N GLY A 36 12.09 -9.68 -2.01
CA GLY A 36 13.34 -10.00 -1.30
C GLY A 36 14.62 -9.66 -2.08
N TYR A 37 14.49 -9.20 -3.33
CA TYR A 37 15.63 -8.92 -4.21
C TYR A 37 16.07 -7.46 -4.15
N ALA A 38 15.12 -6.52 -4.05
CA ALA A 38 15.40 -5.10 -3.92
C ALA A 38 14.43 -4.42 -2.93
N LEU A 39 14.87 -3.30 -2.37
CA LEU A 39 14.07 -2.37 -1.57
C LEU A 39 14.00 -1.07 -2.36
N ALA A 40 12.81 -0.55 -2.60
CA ALA A 40 12.64 0.69 -3.35
C ALA A 40 11.59 1.56 -2.68
N ASN A 41 11.76 2.88 -2.80
CA ASN A 41 10.70 3.81 -2.44
C ASN A 41 9.66 3.84 -3.56
N THR A 42 8.38 3.84 -3.17
CA THR A 42 7.28 4.11 -4.08
C THR A 42 7.22 5.59 -4.43
N GLU A 43 6.77 5.88 -5.64
CA GLU A 43 6.39 7.22 -6.07
C GLU A 43 4.86 7.31 -6.08
N VAL A 44 4.32 8.41 -5.56
CA VAL A 44 2.89 8.69 -5.63
C VAL A 44 2.57 9.25 -7.01
N VAL A 45 1.81 8.51 -7.79
CA VAL A 45 1.49 8.85 -9.19
C VAL A 45 0.20 9.64 -9.29
N GLY A 46 -0.72 9.44 -8.34
CA GLY A 46 -1.97 10.19 -8.26
C GLY A 46 -3.03 9.50 -7.41
N GLU A 47 -4.25 9.99 -7.51
CA GLU A 47 -5.41 9.48 -6.79
C GLU A 47 -6.43 8.90 -7.77
N LEU A 48 -7.13 7.85 -7.36
CA LEU A 48 -8.20 7.24 -8.13
C LEU A 48 -9.29 6.71 -7.20
N GLU A 49 -10.47 6.47 -7.76
CA GLU A 49 -11.55 5.81 -7.05
C GLU A 49 -11.71 4.39 -7.61
N PHE A 50 -11.73 3.39 -6.72
CA PHE A 50 -11.94 2.00 -7.10
C PHE A 50 -13.01 1.39 -6.20
N LYS A 51 -14.08 0.87 -6.82
CA LYS A 51 -15.24 0.30 -6.12
C LYS A 51 -15.86 1.23 -5.06
N GLY A 52 -15.86 2.55 -5.32
CA GLY A 52 -16.39 3.56 -4.40
C GLY A 52 -15.43 3.98 -3.28
N ILE A 53 -14.21 3.43 -3.26
CA ILE A 53 -13.19 3.74 -2.25
C ILE A 53 -12.15 4.70 -2.88
N PRO A 54 -11.89 5.88 -2.28
CA PRO A 54 -10.81 6.77 -2.71
C PRO A 54 -9.45 6.14 -2.37
N MET A 55 -8.56 6.10 -3.35
CA MET A 55 -7.25 5.44 -3.25
C MET A 55 -6.14 6.31 -3.80
N VAL A 56 -4.95 6.15 -3.23
CA VAL A 56 -3.69 6.72 -3.69
C VAL A 56 -2.89 5.65 -4.43
N HIS A 57 -2.48 5.96 -5.66
CA HIS A 57 -1.67 5.11 -6.51
C HIS A 57 -0.19 5.34 -6.22
N HIS A 58 0.45 4.30 -5.70
CA HIS A 58 1.88 4.17 -5.55
C HIS A 58 2.46 3.30 -6.67
N GLN A 59 3.55 3.74 -7.26
CA GLN A 59 4.26 3.01 -8.30
C GLN A 59 5.73 2.84 -7.96
N VAL A 60 6.30 1.71 -8.35
CA VAL A 60 7.74 1.46 -8.33
C VAL A 60 8.15 0.95 -9.69
N MET A 61 9.16 1.60 -10.27
CA MET A 61 9.81 1.20 -11.50
C MET A 61 11.29 0.99 -11.21
N LEU A 62 11.69 -0.28 -11.06
CA LEU A 62 13.08 -0.62 -10.81
C LEU A 62 13.80 -0.95 -12.13
N ASP A 63 14.74 -0.08 -12.51
CA ASP A 63 15.57 -0.28 -13.70
C ASP A 63 16.54 -1.45 -13.49
N PRO A 64 16.52 -2.48 -14.36
CA PRO A 64 17.46 -3.59 -14.26
C PRO A 64 18.92 -3.18 -14.47
N ALA A 65 19.23 -2.09 -15.17
CA ALA A 65 20.61 -1.62 -15.39
C ALA A 65 21.34 -1.30 -14.07
N SER A 66 20.62 -0.73 -13.10
CA SER A 66 21.16 -0.31 -11.81
C SER A 66 21.03 -1.37 -10.71
N ASN A 67 20.39 -2.52 -10.99
CA ASN A 67 20.00 -3.50 -9.98
C ASN A 67 20.51 -4.91 -10.31
N GLN A 68 21.84 -5.07 -10.21
CA GLN A 68 22.48 -6.38 -10.34
C GLN A 68 22.35 -7.18 -9.03
N ILE A 69 21.73 -8.36 -9.09
CA ILE A 69 21.44 -9.22 -7.93
C ILE A 69 22.42 -10.38 -7.76
N GLN A 70 23.53 -10.36 -8.50
CA GLN A 70 24.56 -11.42 -8.54
C GLN A 70 24.97 -11.90 -7.15
N ALA A 71 25.23 -10.97 -6.22
CA ALA A 71 25.67 -11.28 -4.86
C ALA A 71 24.63 -12.04 -4.02
N LYS A 72 23.34 -11.90 -4.33
CA LYS A 72 22.25 -12.57 -3.60
C LYS A 72 22.02 -14.02 -4.05
N LEU A 73 22.45 -14.40 -5.26
CA LEU A 73 22.17 -15.72 -5.83
C LEU A 73 23.28 -16.76 -5.60
N ILE A 74 24.53 -16.33 -5.42
CA ILE A 74 25.65 -17.26 -5.18
C ILE A 74 25.84 -17.53 -3.68
N GLY A 75 25.45 -16.60 -2.80
CA GLY A 75 25.30 -16.84 -1.35
C GLY A 75 26.58 -17.33 -0.65
N SER A 76 27.74 -17.19 -1.28
CA SER A 76 28.96 -17.89 -0.85
C SER A 76 29.81 -17.08 0.13
N GLY A 77 29.58 -15.76 0.24
CA GLY A 77 30.39 -14.86 1.08
C GLY A 77 31.86 -14.79 0.67
N THR A 78 32.19 -15.21 -0.56
CA THR A 78 33.57 -15.24 -1.08
C THR A 78 33.84 -14.08 -2.03
N VAL A 79 35.12 -13.77 -2.29
CA VAL A 79 35.57 -12.72 -3.24
C VAL A 79 34.98 -12.89 -4.65
N VAL A 80 34.59 -14.11 -5.03
CA VAL A 80 33.98 -14.43 -6.34
C VAL A 80 32.57 -13.84 -6.49
N ASP A 81 31.89 -13.56 -5.38
CA ASP A 81 30.56 -12.95 -5.31
C ASP A 81 30.57 -11.46 -5.69
N VAL A 82 31.74 -10.83 -5.57
CA VAL A 82 31.97 -9.39 -5.82
C VAL A 82 32.71 -9.15 -7.13
N MET A 83 33.08 -10.22 -7.86
CA MET A 83 33.68 -10.08 -9.19
C MET A 83 32.59 -9.68 -10.19
N PRO A 84 32.69 -8.48 -10.79
CA PRO A 84 31.69 -8.00 -11.73
C PRO A 84 31.52 -8.99 -12.88
N GLY A 85 30.30 -9.49 -13.06
CA GLY A 85 29.92 -10.32 -14.19
C GLY A 85 30.11 -11.83 -14.03
N ALA A 86 30.55 -12.39 -12.90
CA ALA A 86 30.63 -13.86 -12.77
C ALA A 86 29.28 -14.60 -12.96
N LEU A 87 28.15 -13.95 -12.64
CA LEU A 87 26.81 -14.36 -13.05
C LEU A 87 25.95 -13.10 -13.29
N PRO A 88 25.82 -12.64 -14.55
CA PRO A 88 25.22 -11.35 -14.84
C PRO A 88 23.69 -11.46 -14.90
N VAL A 89 23.08 -11.52 -13.70
CA VAL A 89 21.63 -11.50 -13.51
C VAL A 89 21.18 -10.14 -12.99
N TYR A 90 20.23 -9.55 -13.71
CA TYR A 90 19.64 -8.24 -13.44
C TYR A 90 18.17 -8.41 -13.06
N PHE A 91 17.69 -7.56 -12.16
CA PHE A 91 16.34 -7.62 -11.62
C PHE A 91 15.55 -6.38 -12.01
N GLU A 92 14.49 -6.59 -12.79
CA GLU A 92 13.48 -5.58 -13.11
C GLU A 92 12.25 -5.85 -12.24
N SER A 93 11.63 -4.82 -11.69
CA SER A 93 10.39 -4.97 -10.94
C SER A 93 9.51 -3.75 -11.12
N HIS A 94 8.29 -4.00 -11.59
CA HIS A 94 7.24 -3.03 -11.78
C HIS A 94 6.14 -3.36 -10.78
N VAL A 95 5.87 -2.44 -9.86
CA VAL A 95 4.89 -2.64 -8.80
C VAL A 95 3.95 -1.46 -8.75
N ASP A 96 2.66 -1.72 -8.85
CA ASP A 96 1.59 -0.77 -8.65
C ASP A 96 0.82 -1.19 -7.40
N ILE A 97 0.71 -0.29 -6.43
CA ILE A 97 -0.02 -0.49 -5.16
C ILE A 97 -1.02 0.64 -5.02
N TYR A 98 -2.25 0.30 -4.66
CA TYR A 98 -3.34 1.22 -4.45
C TYR A 98 -3.77 1.12 -3.00
N VAL A 99 -3.65 2.24 -2.31
CA VAL A 99 -3.80 2.33 -0.87
C VAL A 99 -4.94 3.29 -0.56
N GLU A 100 -5.83 2.92 0.37
CA GLU A 100 -6.93 3.80 0.77
C GLU A 100 -6.39 5.02 1.55
N GLU A 101 -6.98 6.20 1.32
CA GLU A 101 -6.46 7.50 1.75
C GLU A 101 -6.41 7.68 3.29
N ILE A 102 -7.35 7.09 4.02
CA ILE A 102 -7.58 7.39 5.44
C ILE A 102 -6.97 6.33 6.35
N THR A 103 -7.27 5.07 6.08
CA THR A 103 -6.80 3.90 6.85
C THR A 103 -5.42 3.44 6.40
N GLY A 104 -4.99 3.82 5.18
CA GLY A 104 -3.72 3.42 4.62
C GLY A 104 -3.63 1.93 4.27
N ILE A 105 -4.76 1.22 4.19
CA ILE A 105 -4.78 -0.20 3.84
C ILE A 105 -4.58 -0.36 2.33
N ALA A 106 -3.68 -1.26 1.92
CA ALA A 106 -3.51 -1.62 0.51
C ALA A 106 -4.69 -2.47 0.03
N MET A 107 -5.46 -1.95 -0.94
CA MET A 107 -6.70 -2.56 -1.44
C MET A 107 -6.52 -3.30 -2.76
N TYR A 108 -5.59 -2.82 -3.58
CA TYR A 108 -5.20 -3.46 -4.82
C TYR A 108 -3.69 -3.36 -5.00
N GLY A 109 -3.07 -4.44 -5.48
CA GLY A 109 -1.63 -4.48 -5.71
C GLY A 109 -1.31 -5.40 -6.87
N LYS A 110 -0.50 -4.92 -7.81
CA LYS A 110 0.01 -5.70 -8.93
C LYS A 110 1.52 -5.56 -8.98
N SER A 111 2.21 -6.69 -8.95
CA SER A 111 3.66 -6.78 -9.09
C SER A 111 4.00 -7.66 -10.29
N LYS A 112 4.88 -7.16 -11.14
CA LYS A 112 5.56 -7.89 -12.20
C LYS A 112 7.05 -7.78 -11.97
N SER A 113 7.70 -8.88 -11.64
CA SER A 113 9.14 -8.92 -11.43
C SER A 113 9.80 -9.85 -12.43
N THR A 114 10.78 -9.35 -13.18
CA THR A 114 11.44 -10.06 -14.28
C THR A 114 12.93 -10.17 -14.04
N PHE A 115 13.47 -11.38 -14.20
CA PHE A 115 14.89 -11.67 -14.08
C PHE A 115 15.51 -11.76 -15.46
N HIS A 116 16.50 -10.91 -15.71
CA HIS A 116 17.23 -10.82 -16.96
C HIS A 116 18.61 -11.46 -16.80
N LEU A 117 18.94 -12.44 -17.63
CA LEU A 117 20.27 -13.05 -17.71
C LEU A 117 21.02 -12.46 -18.90
N ASP A 118 22.17 -11.83 -18.68
CA ASP A 118 23.06 -11.41 -19.78
C ASP A 118 23.74 -12.65 -20.39
N THR A 119 23.52 -12.80 -21.69
CA THR A 119 23.97 -13.96 -22.47
C THR A 119 25.38 -13.80 -23.04
N ARG A 120 25.97 -12.60 -22.95
CA ARG A 120 27.34 -12.30 -23.42
C ARG A 120 28.43 -12.98 -22.58
N GLY A 121 28.05 -13.48 -21.41
CA GLY A 121 28.93 -14.21 -20.52
C GLY A 121 29.66 -13.31 -19.53
N PRO A 122 30.56 -13.89 -18.72
CA PRO A 122 31.07 -13.20 -17.54
C PRO A 122 32.09 -12.11 -17.86
N GLY A 123 31.98 -10.98 -17.17
CA GLY A 123 32.88 -9.81 -17.30
C GLY A 123 32.36 -8.70 -18.21
N PHE A 124 31.22 -8.89 -18.87
CA PHE A 124 30.50 -7.81 -19.54
C PHE A 124 29.59 -7.08 -18.55
N MET A 125 29.66 -5.75 -18.56
CA MET A 125 28.80 -4.85 -17.77
C MET A 125 27.86 -4.10 -18.72
N ASP A 126 26.83 -3.47 -18.18
CA ASP A 126 25.89 -2.60 -18.92
C ASP A 126 25.30 -3.26 -20.19
N PRO A 127 24.51 -4.32 -20.04
CA PRO A 127 23.88 -4.96 -21.19
C PRO A 127 22.80 -4.08 -21.82
N MET A 128 22.66 -4.19 -23.14
CA MET A 128 21.48 -3.69 -23.79
C MET A 128 20.34 -4.70 -23.60
N PHE A 129 19.37 -4.38 -22.74
CA PHE A 129 18.28 -5.30 -22.38
C PHE A 129 17.45 -5.78 -23.58
N ALA A 130 17.42 -5.02 -24.68
CA ALA A 130 16.71 -5.37 -25.91
C ALA A 130 17.38 -6.49 -26.74
N GLY A 131 18.62 -6.89 -26.45
CA GLY A 131 19.33 -7.88 -27.28
C GLY A 131 20.40 -8.72 -26.57
N ASP A 132 21.02 -8.18 -25.53
CA ASP A 132 22.09 -8.87 -24.80
C ASP A 132 21.57 -9.73 -23.65
N THR A 133 20.40 -9.36 -23.11
CA THR A 133 19.76 -10.08 -22.00
C THR A 133 18.60 -10.94 -22.45
N HIS A 134 18.39 -12.05 -21.76
CA HIS A 134 17.22 -12.91 -21.92
C HIS A 134 16.40 -12.95 -20.64
N PRO A 135 15.07 -12.72 -20.69
CA PRO A 135 14.21 -12.91 -19.53
C PRO A 135 14.12 -14.41 -19.22
N VAL A 136 14.60 -14.82 -18.05
CA VAL A 136 14.64 -16.24 -17.65
C VAL A 136 13.49 -16.64 -16.75
N PHE A 137 12.94 -15.68 -16.00
CA PHE A 137 11.85 -15.92 -15.07
C PHE A 137 11.05 -14.63 -14.84
N GLU A 138 9.74 -14.77 -14.68
CA GLU A 138 8.83 -13.67 -14.41
C GLU A 138 7.83 -14.08 -13.32
N ILE A 139 7.66 -13.21 -12.33
CA ILE A 139 6.70 -13.38 -11.24
C ILE A 139 5.60 -12.34 -11.44
N HIS A 140 4.38 -12.83 -11.59
CA HIS A 140 3.18 -12.00 -11.50
C HIS A 140 2.53 -12.24 -10.15
N THR A 141 2.27 -11.17 -9.42
CA THR A 141 1.46 -11.20 -8.21
C THR A 141 0.39 -10.15 -8.34
N SER A 142 -0.85 -10.53 -8.13
CA SER A 142 -1.99 -9.61 -8.08
C SER A 142 -2.81 -9.91 -6.84
N SER A 143 -3.20 -8.86 -6.12
CA SER A 143 -4.10 -8.91 -4.98
C SER A 143 -5.13 -7.81 -5.17
N GLU A 144 -6.40 -8.15 -5.01
CA GLU A 144 -7.53 -7.24 -5.17
C GLU A 144 -8.55 -7.56 -4.10
N ILE A 145 -9.13 -6.51 -3.50
CA ILE A 145 -10.29 -6.64 -2.61
C ILE A 145 -11.51 -7.18 -3.38
N GLY A 146 -12.23 -8.14 -2.79
CA GLY A 146 -13.48 -8.66 -3.36
C GLY A 146 -14.58 -7.60 -3.39
N ASP A 147 -15.58 -7.77 -4.27
CA ASP A 147 -16.68 -6.80 -4.39
C ASP A 147 -17.49 -6.69 -3.09
N ASP A 148 -17.84 -7.82 -2.48
CA ASP A 148 -18.58 -7.88 -1.22
C ASP A 148 -17.79 -7.25 -0.05
N ASP A 149 -16.47 -7.48 -0.02
CA ASP A 149 -15.58 -6.90 1.01
C ASP A 149 -15.43 -5.39 0.83
N ALA A 150 -15.40 -4.91 -0.42
CA ALA A 150 -15.34 -3.49 -0.73
C ALA A 150 -16.64 -2.76 -0.35
N GLU A 151 -17.80 -3.34 -0.62
CA GLU A 151 -19.10 -2.79 -0.19
C GLU A 151 -19.20 -2.72 1.33
N SER A 152 -18.79 -3.78 2.02
CA SER A 152 -18.69 -3.80 3.48
C SER A 152 -17.75 -2.72 4.02
N PHE A 153 -16.59 -2.51 3.36
CA PHE A 153 -15.65 -1.46 3.74
C PHE A 153 -16.21 -0.05 3.55
N VAL A 154 -16.89 0.22 2.43
CA VAL A 154 -17.52 1.53 2.18
C VAL A 154 -18.56 1.83 3.26
N SER A 155 -19.45 0.89 3.53
CA SER A 155 -20.48 1.07 4.56
C SER A 155 -19.88 1.24 5.96
N ALA A 156 -18.88 0.43 6.32
CA ALA A 156 -18.31 0.47 7.67
C ALA A 156 -17.38 1.68 7.90
N VAL A 157 -16.64 2.12 6.89
CA VAL A 157 -15.56 3.10 7.04
C VAL A 157 -15.85 4.42 6.36
N ILE A 158 -16.34 4.42 5.12
CA ILE A 158 -16.49 5.66 4.33
C ILE A 158 -17.78 6.39 4.72
N ASP A 159 -18.91 5.69 4.78
CA ASP A 159 -20.21 6.30 5.10
C ASP A 159 -20.28 6.85 6.53
N ASN A 160 -19.50 6.26 7.43
CA ASN A 160 -19.36 6.66 8.84
C ASN A 160 -18.54 7.95 9.08
N GLN A 161 -18.05 8.63 8.05
CA GLN A 161 -17.22 9.83 8.21
C GLN A 161 -18.01 11.15 8.18
N GLY A 162 -19.29 11.11 7.80
CA GLY A 162 -20.12 12.31 7.68
C GLY A 162 -20.51 12.94 9.04
N MET A 163 -20.89 14.22 9.03
CA MET A 163 -21.50 14.91 10.20
C MET A 163 -22.76 14.19 10.73
N PHE A 164 -23.39 13.41 9.86
CA PHE A 164 -24.58 12.64 10.14
C PHE A 164 -24.31 11.12 10.21
N PHE A 165 -23.08 10.70 10.55
CA PHE A 165 -22.74 9.28 10.73
C PHE A 165 -23.77 8.56 11.62
N TRP A 166 -24.25 9.22 12.69
CA TRP A 166 -25.27 8.73 13.62
C TRP A 166 -26.70 8.57 13.03
N THR A 167 -26.90 8.88 11.74
CA THR A 167 -28.18 8.71 11.02
C THR A 167 -28.11 7.67 9.91
N ASP A 168 -26.91 7.16 9.62
CA ASP A 168 -26.75 6.07 8.67
C ASP A 168 -27.06 4.78 9.39
N PHE A 169 -28.36 4.49 9.54
CA PHE A 169 -28.86 3.25 10.13
C PHE A 169 -28.50 2.09 9.18
N GLY A 170 -27.25 1.63 9.28
CA GLY A 170 -26.51 0.88 8.27
C GLY A 170 -27.31 -0.13 7.46
N THR A 171 -26.92 -0.35 6.20
CA THR A 171 -27.56 -1.34 5.33
C THR A 171 -27.12 -2.76 5.66
N GLY A 172 -27.37 -3.23 6.89
CA GLY A 172 -27.42 -4.65 7.23
C GLY A 172 -26.24 -5.52 6.77
N ALA A 173 -25.01 -4.99 6.74
CA ALA A 173 -23.83 -5.82 6.53
C ALA A 173 -23.71 -6.78 7.72
N GLU A 174 -23.68 -8.09 7.45
CA GLU A 174 -23.66 -9.12 8.48
C GLU A 174 -22.45 -8.94 9.41
N GLY A 175 -22.67 -8.37 10.59
CA GLY A 175 -21.66 -8.25 11.65
C GLY A 175 -21.33 -6.82 12.10
N SER A 176 -21.88 -5.77 11.50
CA SER A 176 -21.73 -4.42 12.08
C SER A 176 -22.60 -4.31 13.33
N THR A 177 -22.03 -3.78 14.41
CA THR A 177 -22.78 -3.43 15.65
C THR A 177 -23.46 -2.06 15.48
N ASP A 178 -23.39 -1.48 14.27
CA ASP A 178 -23.75 -0.10 13.95
C ASP A 178 -25.25 0.14 14.16
N ASP A 179 -26.11 -0.79 13.75
CA ASP A 179 -27.57 -0.68 13.92
C ASP A 179 -27.98 -0.29 15.36
N MET A 180 -27.39 -0.92 16.38
CA MET A 180 -27.74 -0.62 17.78
C MET A 180 -27.14 0.70 18.27
N ALA A 181 -25.93 1.03 17.83
CA ALA A 181 -25.24 2.24 18.23
C ALA A 181 -25.98 3.49 17.71
N ASP A 182 -26.47 3.44 16.47
CA ASP A 182 -27.19 4.55 15.84
C ASP A 182 -28.56 4.78 16.48
N PHE A 183 -29.30 3.72 16.81
CA PHE A 183 -30.55 3.85 17.56
C PHE A 183 -30.35 4.43 18.96
N VAL A 184 -29.25 4.07 19.65
CA VAL A 184 -28.91 4.65 20.96
C VAL A 184 -28.55 6.12 20.82
N ALA A 185 -27.73 6.49 19.83
CA ALA A 185 -27.34 7.87 19.56
C ALA A 185 -28.57 8.74 19.22
N PHE A 186 -29.46 8.25 18.35
CA PHE A 186 -30.72 8.91 18.03
C PHE A 186 -31.60 9.11 19.28
N GLY A 187 -31.74 8.06 20.11
CA GLY A 187 -32.49 8.15 21.36
C GLY A 187 -31.93 9.22 22.32
N LEU A 188 -30.61 9.31 22.44
CA LEU A 188 -29.92 10.32 23.24
C LEU A 188 -30.18 11.74 22.72
N TYR A 189 -30.17 11.93 21.40
CA TYR A 189 -30.50 13.22 20.77
C TYR A 189 -31.95 13.65 21.02
N VAL A 190 -32.91 12.73 20.87
CA VAL A 190 -34.33 13.02 21.13
C VAL A 190 -34.55 13.40 22.59
N VAL A 191 -33.91 12.68 23.53
CA VAL A 191 -33.95 13.00 24.95
C VAL A 191 -33.31 14.36 25.23
N ALA A 192 -32.15 14.65 24.65
CA ALA A 192 -31.47 15.93 24.81
C ALA A 192 -32.32 17.12 24.31
N ILE A 193 -32.92 17.00 23.13
CA ILE A 193 -33.85 18.01 22.58
C ILE A 193 -35.07 18.16 23.50
N GLY A 194 -35.63 17.06 23.99
CA GLY A 194 -36.74 17.09 24.95
C GLY A 194 -36.40 17.85 26.23
N LEU A 195 -35.20 17.62 26.79
CA LEU A 195 -34.70 18.32 27.98
C LEU A 195 -34.47 19.81 27.72
N VAL A 196 -33.94 20.19 26.54
CA VAL A 196 -33.76 21.60 26.16
C VAL A 196 -35.10 22.31 26.05
N ILE A 197 -36.09 21.71 25.38
CA ILE A 197 -37.45 22.28 25.25
C ILE A 197 -38.10 22.42 26.63
N MET A 198 -37.97 21.41 27.49
CA MET A 198 -38.52 21.44 28.84
C MET A 198 -37.85 22.53 29.70
N GLY A 199 -36.54 22.69 29.61
CA GLY A 199 -35.79 23.75 30.29
C GLY A 199 -36.13 25.15 29.79
N MET A 200 -36.35 25.34 28.48
CA MET A 200 -36.82 26.61 27.93
C MET A 200 -38.24 26.96 28.41
N ARG A 201 -39.14 25.96 28.48
CA ARG A 201 -40.49 26.16 29.01
C ARG A 201 -40.52 26.47 30.50
N SER A 202 -39.68 25.81 31.31
CA SER A 202 -39.64 26.10 32.75
C SER A 202 -39.06 27.49 33.03
N ARG A 203 -38.15 27.98 32.20
CA ARG A 203 -37.60 29.34 32.32
C ARG A 203 -38.59 30.42 31.89
N GLY A 204 -39.33 30.22 30.81
CA GLY A 204 -40.38 31.15 30.38
C GLY A 204 -41.56 31.24 31.36
N SER A 205 -41.82 30.19 32.14
CA SER A 205 -42.83 30.18 33.21
C SER A 205 -42.38 30.87 34.50
N ALA A 206 -41.09 31.11 34.70
CA ALA A 206 -40.54 31.73 35.89
C ALA A 206 -40.42 33.26 35.77
N ASP A 207 -40.52 33.81 34.56
CA ASP A 207 -40.50 35.25 34.28
C ASP A 207 -41.91 35.90 34.32
N ASP A 208 -42.96 35.11 34.59
CA ASP A 208 -44.39 35.51 34.61
C ASP A 208 -45.03 35.51 36.03
N GLU A 209 -44.24 35.37 37.10
CA GLU A 209 -44.63 35.61 38.52
C GLU A 209 -43.97 36.89 39.08
#